data_AF-A0A7W4YA39-F1
#
_entry.id   AF-A0A7W4YA39-F1
#
_cell.length_a   1.000
_cell.length_b   1.000
_cell.length_c   1.000
_cell.angle_alpha   90.00
_cell.angle_beta   90.00
_cell.angle_gamma   90.00
#
_symmetry.space_group_name_H-M   'P 1'
#
loop_
_entity.id
_entity.type
_entity.pdbx_description
1 polymer ?
#
loop_
_entity_poly.entity_id
_entity_poly.type
_entity_poly.pdbx_seq_one_letter_code
_entity_poly.pdbx_strand_id
1 'polypeptide(L)'
;MTTPAQPADVLRARARTLGWWVEVVAVGHLVVGSALFRDVIVDVARHGGVGAVPLRGDRSTGFWFLLASPAWWALGRELRAAEERGDRATQRRTGRAVAGISAAGAAMLPASPFWVLLALGLTAVRRAAGRDDAAGPGGAAGPDDAARLTRRG
;
A
#
# COMPACT_ATOMS: atom_id res chain seq x y z
N MET A 1 8.71 -14.93 35.19
CA MET A 1 7.27 -15.24 35.03
C MET A 1 6.75 -14.38 33.89
N THR A 2 6.79 -14.89 32.66
CA THR A 2 6.38 -14.17 31.45
C THR A 2 4.87 -14.25 31.33
N THR A 3 4.17 -13.12 31.45
CA THR A 3 2.73 -13.03 31.21
C THR A 3 2.45 -13.56 29.80
N PRO A 4 1.56 -14.55 29.61
CA PRO A 4 1.21 -15.03 28.28
C PRO A 4 0.57 -13.87 27.51
N ALA A 5 1.12 -13.56 26.33
CA ALA A 5 0.58 -12.55 25.44
C ALA A 5 -0.90 -12.86 25.20
N GLN A 6 -1.77 -11.87 25.42
CA GLN A 6 -3.21 -12.06 25.27
C GLN A 6 -3.53 -12.46 23.83
N PRO A 7 -4.51 -13.33 23.58
CA PRO A 7 -4.89 -13.71 22.21
C PRO A 7 -5.24 -12.49 21.34
N ALA A 8 -5.75 -11.42 21.95
CA ALA A 8 -5.99 -10.12 21.31
C ALA A 8 -4.71 -9.41 20.83
N ASP A 9 -3.57 -9.62 21.49
CA ASP A 9 -2.29 -9.02 21.12
C ASP A 9 -1.65 -9.80 19.97
N VAL A 10 -1.83 -11.13 19.94
CA VAL A 10 -1.45 -11.98 18.79
C VAL A 10 -2.34 -11.68 17.59
N LEU A 11 -3.64 -11.43 17.79
CA LEU A 11 -4.58 -11.04 16.74
C LEU A 11 -4.35 -9.62 16.22
N ARG A 12 -3.98 -8.67 17.10
CA ARG A 12 -3.55 -7.30 16.71
C ARG A 12 -2.21 -7.32 15.99
N ALA A 13 -1.26 -8.15 16.41
CA ALA A 13 -0.01 -8.41 15.68
C ALA A 13 -0.25 -9.10 14.33
N ARG A 14 -1.41 -9.78 14.16
CA ARG A 14 -1.87 -10.38 12.90
C ARG A 14 -2.78 -9.47 12.07
N ALA A 15 -3.06 -8.24 12.48
CA ALA A 15 -3.85 -7.33 11.68
C ALA A 15 -3.10 -7.07 10.36
N ARG A 16 -3.53 -7.74 9.29
CA ARG A 16 -2.97 -7.61 7.94
C ARG A 16 -3.14 -6.16 7.50
N THR A 17 -2.05 -5.40 7.57
CA THR A 17 -2.03 -3.98 7.21
C THR A 17 -2.30 -3.80 5.72
N LEU A 18 -2.61 -2.58 5.26
CA LEU A 18 -2.84 -2.37 3.83
C LEU A 18 -1.57 -2.62 3.01
N GLY A 19 -0.42 -2.23 3.55
CA GLY A 19 0.88 -2.52 2.93
C GLY A 19 1.12 -4.02 2.76
N TRP A 20 0.73 -4.86 3.74
CA TRP A 20 0.79 -6.32 3.58
C TRP A 20 -0.05 -6.83 2.41
N TRP A 21 -1.26 -6.30 2.21
CA TRP A 21 -2.10 -6.69 1.08
C TRP A 21 -1.50 -6.26 -0.27
N VAL A 22 -0.86 -5.09 -0.34
CA VAL A 22 -0.12 -4.65 -1.53
C VAL A 22 1.05 -5.60 -1.81
N GLU A 23 1.80 -6.02 -0.78
CA GLU A 23 2.85 -7.03 -0.94
C GLU A 23 2.31 -8.37 -1.47
N VAL A 24 1.16 -8.83 -0.98
CA VAL A 24 0.51 -10.07 -1.46
C VAL A 24 0.12 -9.94 -2.92
N VAL A 25 -0.45 -8.80 -3.33
CA VAL A 25 -0.76 -8.55 -4.75
C VAL A 25 0.51 -8.55 -5.59
N ALA A 26 1.60 -7.94 -5.11
CA ALA A 26 2.88 -7.94 -5.81
C ALA A 26 3.44 -9.36 -6.02
N VAL A 27 3.42 -10.20 -4.98
CA VAL A 27 3.84 -11.60 -5.07
C VAL A 27 2.92 -12.39 -6.00
N GLY A 28 1.61 -12.22 -5.89
CA GLY A 28 0.64 -12.86 -6.78
C GLY A 28 0.87 -12.47 -8.24
N HIS A 29 1.15 -11.19 -8.50
CA HIS A 29 1.48 -10.67 -9.83
C HIS A 29 2.76 -11.32 -10.37
N LEU A 30 3.80 -11.43 -9.55
CA LEU A 30 5.05 -12.10 -9.93
C LEU A 30 4.82 -13.56 -10.29
N VAL A 31 4.09 -14.30 -9.44
CA VAL A 31 3.81 -15.73 -9.64
C VAL A 31 2.99 -15.97 -10.90
N VAL A 32 1.89 -15.23 -11.07
CA VAL A 32 1.02 -15.35 -12.25
C VAL A 32 1.79 -14.97 -13.52
N GLY A 33 2.53 -13.85 -13.49
CA GLY A 33 3.37 -13.42 -14.62
C GLY A 33 4.43 -14.46 -14.99
N SER A 34 5.10 -15.03 -13.98
CA SER A 34 6.13 -16.05 -14.19
C SER A 34 5.54 -17.34 -14.77
N ALA A 35 4.36 -17.75 -14.32
CA ALA A 35 3.69 -18.96 -14.82
C ALA A 35 3.18 -18.78 -16.26
N LEU A 36 2.55 -17.65 -16.57
CA LEU A 36 1.98 -17.37 -17.88
C LEU A 36 3.04 -17.09 -18.95
N PHE A 37 4.16 -16.47 -18.58
CA PHE A 37 5.20 -16.03 -19.51
C PHE A 37 6.52 -16.78 -19.35
N ARG A 38 6.51 -17.99 -18.77
CA ARG A 38 7.70 -18.82 -18.54
C ARG A 38 8.61 -18.96 -19.76
N ASP A 39 8.03 -19.18 -20.94
CA ASP A 39 8.79 -19.43 -22.17
C ASP A 39 9.47 -18.14 -22.65
N VAL A 40 8.78 -17.02 -22.52
CA VAL A 40 9.34 -15.68 -22.79
C VAL A 40 10.52 -15.40 -21.87
N ILE A 41 10.38 -15.69 -20.57
CA ILE A 41 11.42 -15.44 -19.55
C ILE A 41 12.65 -16.28 -19.85
N VAL A 42 12.48 -17.58 -20.12
CA VAL A 42 13.58 -18.48 -20.47
C VAL A 42 14.28 -18.03 -21.75
N ASP A 43 13.52 -17.58 -22.75
CA ASP A 43 14.09 -17.12 -24.02
C ASP A 43 14.89 -15.82 -23.85
N VAL A 44 14.37 -14.85 -23.08
CA VAL A 44 15.11 -13.62 -22.74
C VAL A 44 16.37 -13.94 -21.91
N ALA A 45 16.30 -14.89 -20.97
CA ALA A 45 17.46 -15.28 -20.16
C ALA A 45 18.57 -15.98 -20.96
N ARG A 46 18.20 -16.72 -22.02
CA ARG A 46 19.14 -17.45 -22.87
C ARG A 46 19.72 -16.62 -24.01
N HIS A 47 18.95 -15.67 -24.55
CA HIS A 47 19.28 -14.99 -25.80
C HIS A 47 19.21 -13.45 -25.71
N GLY A 48 18.90 -12.88 -24.55
CA GLY A 48 18.58 -11.45 -24.41
C GLY A 48 19.76 -10.56 -24.03
N GLY A 49 19.90 -9.44 -24.75
CA GLY A 49 20.65 -8.23 -24.36
C GLY A 49 19.73 -7.00 -24.25
N VAL A 50 20.32 -5.80 -24.18
CA VAL A 50 19.55 -4.53 -24.21
C VAL A 50 18.69 -4.49 -25.50
N GLY A 51 17.39 -4.24 -25.36
CA GLY A 51 16.44 -4.22 -26.48
C GLY A 51 15.69 -5.53 -26.77
N ALA A 52 15.91 -6.59 -25.98
CA ALA A 52 15.28 -7.89 -26.21
C ALA A 52 13.74 -7.91 -26.06
N VAL A 53 13.17 -6.94 -25.34
CA VAL A 53 11.72 -6.86 -25.06
C VAL A 53 11.08 -5.82 -26.00
N PRO A 54 10.15 -6.23 -26.89
CA PRO A 54 9.43 -5.29 -27.75
C PRO A 54 8.47 -4.41 -26.94
N LEU A 55 8.07 -3.28 -27.52
CA LEU A 55 7.15 -2.32 -26.88
C LEU A 55 5.72 -2.85 -26.69
N ARG A 56 5.32 -3.90 -27.41
CA ARG A 56 3.97 -4.48 -27.39
C ARG A 56 4.00 -5.99 -27.61
N GLY A 57 2.91 -6.66 -27.23
CA GLY A 57 2.73 -8.11 -27.35
C GLY A 57 3.16 -8.87 -26.09
N ASP A 58 3.00 -10.19 -26.13
CA ASP A 58 3.11 -11.07 -24.95
C ASP A 58 4.44 -10.97 -24.21
N ARG A 59 5.55 -10.79 -24.95
CA ARG A 59 6.87 -10.58 -24.35
C ARG A 59 6.95 -9.29 -23.55
N SER A 60 6.32 -8.22 -24.04
CA SER A 60 6.21 -6.95 -23.32
C SER A 60 5.35 -7.09 -22.09
N THR A 61 4.21 -7.78 -22.19
CA THR A 61 3.32 -8.05 -21.06
C THR A 61 4.03 -8.83 -19.97
N GLY A 62 4.71 -9.94 -20.30
CA GLY A 62 5.48 -10.73 -19.34
C GLY A 62 6.58 -9.92 -18.65
N PHE A 63 7.29 -9.07 -19.40
CA PHE A 63 8.26 -8.15 -18.83
C PHE A 63 7.62 -7.18 -17.82
N TRP A 64 6.47 -6.58 -18.16
CA TRP A 64 5.77 -5.67 -17.24
C TRP A 64 5.28 -6.37 -15.98
N PHE A 65 4.83 -7.62 -16.09
CA PHE A 65 4.51 -8.43 -14.91
C PHE A 65 5.71 -8.59 -13.97
N LEU A 66 6.89 -8.90 -14.52
CA LEU A 66 8.11 -9.06 -13.74
C LEU A 66 8.63 -7.75 -13.17
N LEU A 67 8.64 -6.67 -13.96
CA LEU A 67 9.17 -5.37 -13.55
C LEU A 67 8.25 -4.66 -12.55
N ALA A 68 6.93 -4.73 -12.73
CA ALA A 68 5.99 -4.08 -11.83
C ALA A 68 5.96 -4.76 -10.46
N SER A 69 6.22 -6.07 -10.39
CA SER A 69 6.21 -6.83 -9.14
C SER A 69 7.12 -6.26 -8.03
N PRO A 70 8.44 -6.05 -8.23
CA PRO A 70 9.30 -5.46 -7.20
C PRO A 70 8.91 -4.02 -6.87
N ALA A 71 8.41 -3.24 -7.83
CA ALA A 71 7.93 -1.88 -7.58
C ALA A 71 6.71 -1.87 -6.65
N TRP A 72 5.73 -2.75 -6.91
CA TRP A 72 4.57 -2.92 -6.03
C TRP A 72 4.95 -3.44 -4.66
N TRP A 73 5.89 -4.40 -4.59
CA TRP A 73 6.37 -4.92 -3.32
C TRP A 73 7.06 -3.83 -2.49
N ALA A 74 7.89 -2.98 -3.11
CA ALA A 74 8.55 -1.86 -2.44
C ALA A 74 7.55 -0.84 -1.90
N LEU A 75 6.53 -0.46 -2.69
CA LEU A 75 5.44 0.41 -2.24
C LEU A 75 4.63 -0.22 -1.11
N GLY A 76 4.36 -1.53 -1.18
CA GLY A 76 3.69 -2.27 -0.10
C GLY A 76 4.52 -2.30 1.18
N ARG A 77 5.84 -2.51 1.06
CA ARG A 77 6.78 -2.51 2.19
C ARG A 77 6.88 -1.14 2.85
N GLU A 78 6.98 -0.08 2.06
CA GLU A 78 7.01 1.30 2.55
C GLU A 78 5.70 1.66 3.27
N LEU A 79 4.56 1.32 2.64
CA LEU A 79 3.24 1.55 3.25
C LEU A 79 3.10 0.79 4.56
N ARG A 80 3.50 -0.48 4.59
CA ARG A 80 3.46 -1.31 5.79
C ARG A 80 4.34 -0.74 6.89
N ALA A 81 5.58 -0.36 6.56
CA ALA A 81 6.49 0.21 7.53
C ALA A 81 5.98 1.56 8.07
N ALA A 82 5.30 2.37 7.26
CA ALA A 82 4.64 3.58 7.69
C ALA A 82 3.44 3.29 8.62
N GLU A 83 2.62 2.29 8.30
CA GLU A 83 1.51 1.84 9.16
C GLU A 83 2.01 1.33 10.52
N GLU A 84 3.09 0.54 10.53
CA GLU A 84 3.72 -0.02 11.74
C GLU A 84 4.34 1.08 12.63
N ARG A 85 4.95 2.12 12.04
CA ARG A 85 5.49 3.28 12.77
C ARG A 85 4.44 4.34 13.12
N GLY A 86 3.22 4.21 12.63
CA GLY A 86 2.19 5.24 12.74
C GLY A 86 2.49 6.53 11.95
N ASP A 87 3.40 6.49 10.98
CA ASP A 87 3.80 7.62 10.14
C ASP A 87 2.71 7.92 9.10
N ARG A 88 1.80 8.83 9.46
CA ARG A 88 0.64 9.19 8.65
C ARG A 88 0.99 9.93 7.37
N ALA A 89 2.03 10.75 7.39
CA ALA A 89 2.46 11.52 6.23
C ALA A 89 2.95 10.57 5.12
N THR A 90 3.81 9.62 5.49
CA THR A 90 4.28 8.59 4.56
C THR A 90 3.14 7.67 4.14
N GLN A 91 2.31 7.19 5.07
CA GLN A 91 1.14 6.37 4.74
C GLN A 91 0.23 7.04 3.69
N ARG A 92 -0.03 8.34 3.84
CA ARG A 92 -0.84 9.12 2.88
C ARG A 92 -0.14 9.29 1.54
N ARG A 93 1.16 9.58 1.52
CA ARG A 93 1.95 9.75 0.29
C ARG A 93 2.01 8.45 -0.51
N THR A 94 2.38 7.35 0.13
CA THR A 94 2.47 6.03 -0.50
C THR A 94 1.07 5.55 -0.92
N GLY A 95 0.05 5.76 -0.10
CA GLY A 95 -1.35 5.47 -0.46
C GLY A 95 -1.83 6.24 -1.70
N ARG A 96 -1.48 7.53 -1.84
CA ARG A 96 -1.78 8.34 -3.04
C ARG A 96 -1.04 7.81 -4.27
N ALA A 97 0.24 7.43 -4.13
CA ALA A 97 0.99 6.85 -5.24
C ALA A 97 0.36 5.54 -5.73
N VAL A 98 0.04 4.63 -4.81
CA VAL A 98 -0.65 3.37 -5.13
C VAL A 98 -2.00 3.63 -5.81
N ALA A 99 -2.81 4.55 -5.26
CA ALA A 99 -4.10 4.89 -5.86
C ALA A 99 -3.95 5.53 -7.25
N GLY A 100 -3.02 6.46 -7.43
CA GLY A 100 -2.81 7.16 -8.71
C GLY A 100 -2.38 6.21 -9.82
N ILE A 101 -1.38 5.36 -9.56
CA ILE A 101 -0.90 4.36 -10.54
C ILE A 101 -2.02 3.36 -10.85
N SER A 102 -2.75 2.91 -9.84
CA SER A 102 -3.84 1.94 -10.03
C SER A 102 -5.05 2.52 -10.75
N ALA A 103 -5.36 3.81 -10.55
CA ALA A 103 -6.41 4.49 -11.30
C ALA A 103 -6.05 4.58 -12.79
N ALA A 104 -4.80 4.93 -13.12
CA ALA A 104 -4.33 4.93 -14.49
C ALA A 104 -4.40 3.52 -15.11
N GLY A 105 -3.93 2.50 -14.38
CA GLY A 105 -4.02 1.10 -14.81
C GLY A 105 -5.46 0.61 -15.04
N ALA A 106 -6.38 0.95 -14.14
CA ALA A 106 -7.79 0.60 -14.27
C ALA A 106 -8.47 1.32 -15.45
N ALA A 107 -8.09 2.56 -15.75
CA ALA A 107 -8.59 3.29 -16.92
C ALA A 107 -8.10 2.67 -18.24
N MET A 108 -6.83 2.23 -18.29
CA MET A 108 -6.23 1.61 -19.47
C MET A 108 -6.72 0.16 -19.68
N LEU A 109 -6.94 -0.58 -18.59
CA LEU A 109 -7.36 -1.98 -18.58
C LEU A 109 -8.52 -2.17 -17.57
N PRO A 110 -9.77 -1.90 -17.96
CA PRO A 110 -10.91 -1.91 -17.03
C PRO A 110 -11.20 -3.29 -16.41
N ALA A 111 -10.99 -4.36 -17.17
CA ALA A 111 -11.16 -5.74 -16.71
C ALA A 111 -9.87 -6.29 -16.08
N SER A 112 -9.30 -5.57 -15.11
CA SER A 112 -8.01 -5.89 -14.49
C SER A 112 -8.05 -5.84 -12.96
N PRO A 113 -7.09 -6.47 -12.26
CA PRO A 113 -6.99 -6.39 -10.81
C PRO A 113 -6.57 -5.02 -10.26
N PHE A 114 -6.34 -4.00 -11.11
CA PHE A 114 -5.95 -2.65 -10.66
C PHE A 114 -6.99 -2.01 -9.73
N TRP A 115 -8.27 -2.38 -9.83
CA TRP A 115 -9.31 -1.93 -8.90
C TRP A 115 -9.02 -2.29 -7.45
N VAL A 116 -8.40 -3.44 -7.20
CA VAL A 116 -8.04 -3.90 -5.84
C VAL A 116 -6.97 -2.98 -5.25
N LEU A 117 -5.90 -2.69 -6.00
CA LEU A 117 -4.83 -1.80 -5.57
C LEU A 117 -5.34 -0.36 -5.40
N LEU A 118 -6.25 0.10 -6.27
CA LEU A 118 -6.90 1.39 -6.13
C LEU A 118 -7.67 1.49 -4.80
N ALA A 119 -8.48 0.48 -4.48
CA ALA A 119 -9.22 0.45 -3.22
C ALA A 119 -8.28 0.44 -2.00
N LEU A 120 -7.18 -0.32 -2.05
CA LEU A 120 -6.17 -0.34 -0.98
C LEU A 120 -5.51 1.03 -0.79
N GLY A 121 -5.08 1.67 -1.88
CA GLY A 121 -4.46 3.00 -1.85
C GLY A 121 -5.40 4.08 -1.31
N LEU A 122 -6.64 4.12 -1.78
CA LEU A 122 -7.65 5.06 -1.28
C LEU A 122 -7.98 4.82 0.20
N THR A 123 -8.04 3.57 0.63
CA THR A 123 -8.25 3.22 2.04
C THR A 123 -7.08 3.69 2.90
N ALA A 124 -5.84 3.56 2.42
CA ALA A 124 -4.65 4.04 3.12
C ALA A 124 -4.68 5.56 3.31
N VAL A 125 -5.08 6.30 2.28
CA VAL A 125 -5.25 7.76 2.33
C VAL A 125 -6.32 8.16 3.35
N ARG A 126 -7.50 7.51 3.30
CA ARG A 126 -8.60 7.80 4.22
C ARG A 126 -8.23 7.53 5.68
N ARG A 127 -7.52 6.43 5.96
CA ARG A 127 -7.05 6.07 7.31
C ARG A 127 -5.96 6.98 7.86
N ALA A 128 -5.18 7.61 6.97
CA ALA A 128 -4.23 8.62 7.37
C ALA A 128 -4.93 9.92 7.74
N ALA A 129 -5.90 10.38 6.94
CA ALA A 129 -6.61 11.63 7.16
C ALA A 129 -7.51 11.64 8.41
N GLY A 130 -8.35 10.61 8.61
CA GLY A 130 -9.38 10.63 9.66
C GLY A 130 -8.88 10.58 11.12
N ARG A 131 -7.56 10.53 11.36
CA ARG A 131 -6.96 10.66 12.70
C ARG A 131 -6.16 11.93 12.89
N ASP A 132 -5.68 12.54 11.81
CA ASP A 132 -5.11 13.89 11.84
C ASP A 132 -6.21 14.90 12.23
N ASP A 133 -7.44 14.69 11.72
CA ASP A 133 -8.61 15.51 12.06
C ASP A 133 -9.08 15.36 13.52
N ALA A 134 -8.91 14.17 14.12
CA ALA A 134 -9.21 13.92 15.53
C ALA A 134 -8.18 14.53 16.50
N ALA A 135 -7.01 14.92 15.99
CA ALA A 135 -5.94 15.59 16.72
C ALA A 135 -5.87 17.11 16.42
N GLY A 136 -6.79 17.65 15.60
CA GLY A 136 -6.92 19.08 15.29
C GLY A 136 -7.49 19.92 16.45
N PRO A 137 -7.35 21.26 16.43
CA PRO A 137 -7.27 22.12 17.61
C PRO A 137 -8.63 22.33 18.30
N GLY A 138 -9.00 21.39 19.18
CA GLY A 138 -10.15 21.54 20.07
C GLY A 138 -10.10 20.67 21.34
N GLY A 139 -9.03 19.89 21.53
CA GLY A 139 -8.93 18.89 22.60
C GLY A 139 -8.37 19.38 23.94
N ALA A 140 -7.99 20.65 24.05
CA ALA A 140 -7.52 21.23 25.31
C ALA A 140 -8.39 22.43 25.69
N ALA A 141 -9.55 22.15 26.28
CA ALA A 141 -10.16 23.09 27.21
C ALA A 141 -9.16 23.25 28.38
N GLY A 142 -8.31 24.26 28.27
CA GLY A 142 -7.30 24.56 29.27
C GLY A 142 -7.95 24.99 30.58
N PRO A 143 -7.24 24.86 31.72
CA PRO A 143 -7.73 25.23 33.05
C PRO A 143 -8.16 26.70 33.22
N ASP A 144 -7.96 27.53 32.20
CA ASP A 144 -8.30 28.96 32.18
C ASP A 144 -9.80 29.25 31.95
N ASP A 145 -10.57 28.31 31.39
CA ASP A 145 -12.03 28.48 31.22
C ASP A 145 -12.80 28.34 32.54
N ALA A 146 -12.27 27.57 33.50
CA ALA A 146 -12.81 27.51 34.86
C ALA A 146 -12.62 28.84 35.62
N ALA A 147 -11.58 29.61 35.29
CA ALA A 147 -11.31 30.91 35.90
C ALA A 147 -12.19 32.04 35.35
N ARG A 148 -12.78 31.89 34.15
CA ARG A 148 -13.73 32.87 33.59
C ARG A 148 -15.14 32.75 34.16
N LEU A 149 -15.53 31.57 34.64
CA LEU A 149 -16.86 31.34 35.23
C LEU A 149 -16.95 31.79 36.70
N THR A 150 -15.83 31.85 37.41
CA THR A 150 -15.79 32.32 38.81
C THR A 150 -15.70 33.85 38.94
N ARG A 151 -15.38 34.58 37.86
CA ARG A 151 -15.30 36.06 37.85
C ARG A 151 -16.58 36.76 37.36
N ARG A 152 -17.67 36.01 37.16
CA ARG A 152 -18.99 36.54 36.74
C ARG A 152 -20.14 36.16 37.70
N GLY A 153 -19.81 35.84 38.95
CA GLY A 153 -20.78 35.67 40.04
C GLY A 153 -20.71 36.84 41.01
#